data_AF-A0A3B8LE33-F1
#
_entry.id   AF-A0A3B8LE33-F1
#
_cell.length_a   1.000
_cell.length_b   1.000
_cell.length_c   1.000
_cell.angle_alpha   90.00
_cell.angle_beta   90.00
_cell.angle_gamma   90.00
#
_symmetry.space_group_name_H-M   'P 1'
#
loop_
_entity.id
_entity.type
_entity.pdbx_description
1 polymer ?
#
loop_
_entity_poly.entity_id
_entity_poly.type
_entity_poly.pdbx_seq_one_letter_code
_entity_poly.pdbx_strand_id
1 'polypeptide(L)'
;MNKWHRISSKDVLTLTKGRERTMDGFMMKDKKFPRIAVHKGQLTGKQSLPTKKERSTKPSGIKQAKPRRSRAERTSEYSQIATQETRKIVVADYPPEQVPCLLVMSGVDLGKLYPMDLIEGPFRLGRNPENHMRIDDFDISRYHAEIRMTPSGHILLEDLGSTNGLFVNGDPVGSHRLKIGDRVRLGPHLTFQFSFKDQHEVSYHQKIYNRIAYDSLTGVVNRRYFLDATKREWSFAKRHGQPLCVALFDIDRFKNINDTYGHPVGDEVLMEFSHRVKEMTRDEDLFARYGGEEFVLLLRSTKLAGAQIVCERIRDAIQSAPFSTKAGPIDVTVSGGLLECLSEALPFFELDGAIQIADECLYHAKESGRNRIKCTTLTNHVPL
;
A
#
# COMPACT_ATOMS: atom_id res chain seq x y z
N MET A 1 20.37 30.84 -21.63
CA MET A 1 21.53 30.82 -20.73
C MET A 1 21.08 30.24 -19.40
N ASN A 2 21.38 28.97 -19.13
CA ASN A 2 21.29 28.34 -17.81
C ASN A 2 22.26 27.14 -17.84
N LYS A 3 23.44 27.29 -17.24
CA LYS A 3 24.46 26.24 -17.13
C LYS A 3 24.23 25.48 -15.81
N TRP A 4 23.64 24.30 -15.90
CA TRP A 4 23.47 23.38 -14.78
C TRP A 4 24.80 22.67 -14.50
N HIS A 5 25.30 22.78 -13.27
CA HIS A 5 26.46 22.01 -12.85
C HIS A 5 26.02 20.60 -12.43
N ARG A 6 26.42 19.62 -13.24
CA ARG A 6 26.42 18.20 -12.90
C ARG A 6 27.51 18.03 -11.84
N ILE A 7 27.15 17.77 -10.58
CA ILE A 7 28.14 17.48 -9.54
C ILE A 7 28.88 16.21 -9.97
N SER A 8 30.21 16.30 -10.14
CA SER A 8 31.01 15.18 -10.59
C SER A 8 31.42 14.33 -9.38
N SER A 9 31.49 13.02 -9.58
CA SER A 9 31.84 11.99 -8.59
C SER A 9 33.20 12.18 -7.89
N LYS A 10 34.03 13.13 -8.31
CA LYS A 10 35.29 13.47 -7.62
C LYS A 10 35.10 14.34 -6.37
N ASP A 11 34.00 15.09 -6.26
CA ASP A 11 33.79 16.01 -5.14
C ASP A 11 33.31 15.28 -3.86
N VAL A 12 32.84 14.03 -3.99
CA VAL A 12 32.38 13.17 -2.89
C VAL A 12 33.55 12.49 -2.16
N LEU A 13 34.68 12.28 -2.83
CA LEU A 13 35.79 11.45 -2.32
C LEU A 13 36.83 12.19 -1.45
N THR A 14 36.72 13.51 -1.28
CA THR A 14 37.70 14.27 -0.49
C THR A 14 37.32 14.47 0.99
N LEU A 15 36.13 14.06 1.42
CA LEU A 15 35.64 14.29 2.79
C LEU A 15 35.42 13.02 3.62
N THR A 16 35.58 11.83 3.03
CA THR A 16 35.46 10.54 3.75
C THR A 16 36.66 10.17 4.61
N LYS A 17 37.71 11.01 4.69
CA LYS A 17 38.88 10.79 5.57
C LYS A 17 38.72 11.28 7.01
N GLY A 18 37.53 11.69 7.44
CA GLY A 18 37.34 12.29 8.75
C GLY A 18 36.10 11.84 9.48
N ARG A 19 36.00 10.55 9.86
CA ARG A 19 35.48 10.08 11.16
C ARG A 19 35.27 8.56 11.17
N GLU A 20 36.14 7.86 11.90
CA GLU A 20 35.85 6.55 12.46
C GLU A 20 34.83 6.70 13.60
N ARG A 21 33.75 5.92 13.56
CA ARG A 21 33.06 5.43 14.77
C ARG A 21 32.78 3.95 14.61
N THR A 22 33.30 3.22 15.59
CA THR A 22 33.28 1.78 15.78
C THR A 22 31.88 1.23 16.03
N MET A 23 31.52 0.17 15.32
CA MET A 23 30.73 -0.94 15.88
C MET A 23 31.25 -2.26 15.31
N ASP A 24 31.50 -3.19 16.23
CA ASP A 24 32.22 -4.43 16.06
C ASP A 24 31.52 -5.47 15.17
N GLY A 25 32.35 -6.17 14.37
CA GLY A 25 32.36 -7.63 14.24
C GLY A 25 31.21 -8.31 13.48
N PHE A 26 31.48 -8.73 12.23
CA PHE A 26 31.44 -10.14 11.82
C PHE A 26 31.99 -10.30 10.39
N MET A 27 33.13 -10.99 10.26
CA MET A 27 33.72 -11.41 8.98
C MET A 27 33.03 -12.69 8.46
N MET A 28 32.66 -12.73 7.18
CA MET A 28 32.69 -13.98 6.39
C MET A 28 32.98 -13.72 4.90
N LYS A 29 34.26 -13.94 4.56
CA LYS A 29 34.86 -14.64 3.41
C LYS A 29 34.17 -14.64 2.03
N ASP A 30 34.97 -14.14 1.07
CA ASP A 30 34.92 -14.32 -0.38
C ASP A 30 34.58 -15.74 -0.87
N LYS A 31 33.66 -15.83 -1.84
CA LYS A 31 33.64 -16.92 -2.84
C LYS A 31 33.34 -16.35 -4.24
N LYS A 32 34.37 -16.38 -5.08
CA LYS A 32 34.31 -16.21 -6.54
C LYS A 32 33.54 -17.37 -7.19
N PHE A 33 32.67 -17.09 -8.16
CA PHE A 33 32.29 -18.04 -9.20
C PHE A 33 32.13 -17.33 -10.57
N PRO A 34 32.35 -18.06 -11.70
CA PRO A 34 32.81 -17.51 -12.97
C PRO A 34 31.69 -17.13 -13.96
N ARG A 35 32.05 -16.29 -14.94
CA ARG A 35 31.30 -16.00 -16.18
C ARG A 35 31.44 -17.16 -17.19
N ILE A 36 30.46 -17.28 -18.09
CA ILE A 36 30.44 -17.84 -19.49
C ILE A 36 29.01 -18.44 -19.70
N ALA A 37 28.29 -18.35 -20.82
CA ALA A 37 28.38 -17.59 -22.06
C ALA A 37 27.02 -17.67 -22.80
N VAL A 38 26.86 -16.76 -23.74
CA VAL A 38 25.70 -16.51 -24.61
C VAL A 38 25.62 -17.56 -25.74
N HIS A 39 24.41 -18.01 -26.08
CA HIS A 39 24.15 -18.55 -27.42
C HIS A 39 22.88 -17.94 -28.05
N LYS A 40 23.12 -17.26 -29.18
CA LYS A 40 22.12 -16.72 -30.11
C LYS A 40 21.69 -17.83 -31.05
N GLY A 41 20.38 -17.96 -31.26
CA GLY A 41 19.81 -18.72 -32.37
C GLY A 41 18.60 -17.98 -32.93
N GLN A 42 18.80 -17.25 -34.03
CA GLN A 42 17.73 -16.82 -34.92
C GLN A 42 17.25 -18.02 -35.72
N LEU A 43 15.94 -18.15 -35.94
CA LEU A 43 15.41 -18.73 -37.17
C LEU A 43 14.04 -18.11 -37.49
N THR A 44 13.90 -17.82 -38.77
CA THR A 44 12.87 -17.08 -39.50
C THR A 44 11.66 -17.94 -39.83
N GLY A 45 10.46 -17.33 -39.95
CA GLY A 45 9.30 -17.97 -40.57
C GLY A 45 8.12 -17.03 -40.76
N LYS A 46 7.89 -16.57 -41.98
CA LYS A 46 6.72 -15.80 -42.46
C LYS A 46 5.50 -16.72 -42.62
N GLN A 47 4.29 -16.22 -42.32
CA GLN A 47 3.00 -16.54 -42.99
C GLN A 47 1.90 -15.64 -42.34
N SER A 48 1.48 -14.55 -43.00
CA SER A 48 0.29 -14.39 -43.86
C SER A 48 -1.08 -14.38 -43.13
N LEU A 49 -1.69 -13.20 -43.13
CA LEU A 49 -3.07 -12.86 -42.71
C LEU A 49 -4.15 -13.51 -43.60
N PRO A 50 -5.39 -13.59 -43.08
CA PRO A 50 -6.56 -13.27 -43.90
C PRO A 50 -7.46 -12.19 -43.28
N THR A 51 -8.20 -11.54 -44.19
CA THR A 51 -9.00 -10.33 -44.06
C THR A 51 -10.46 -10.56 -43.65
N LYS A 52 -11.01 -9.52 -43.01
CA LYS A 52 -12.41 -9.06 -42.84
C LYS A 52 -13.59 -9.97 -43.24
N LYS A 53 -14.55 -10.09 -42.31
CA LYS A 53 -15.99 -10.11 -42.63
C LYS A 53 -16.76 -9.13 -41.75
N GLU A 54 -17.39 -8.16 -42.43
CA GLU A 54 -18.44 -7.28 -41.94
C GLU A 54 -19.73 -8.07 -41.67
N ARG A 55 -20.46 -7.73 -40.61
CA ARG A 55 -21.92 -7.93 -40.51
C ARG A 55 -22.59 -6.82 -39.70
N SER A 56 -23.19 -5.90 -40.46
CA SER A 56 -24.53 -5.30 -40.30
C SER A 56 -25.12 -5.08 -38.90
N THR A 57 -25.33 -3.80 -38.62
CA THR A 57 -26.26 -3.20 -37.66
C THR A 57 -27.73 -3.42 -38.04
N LYS A 58 -28.63 -3.58 -37.05
CA LYS A 58 -30.02 -3.07 -37.05
C LYS A 58 -30.52 -2.83 -35.61
N PRO A 59 -31.48 -1.90 -35.39
CA PRO A 59 -31.72 -1.23 -34.11
C PRO A 59 -33.03 -1.66 -33.40
N SER A 60 -33.12 -1.47 -32.08
CA SER A 60 -34.33 -1.26 -31.23
C SER A 60 -34.06 -1.77 -29.80
N GLY A 61 -34.47 -1.15 -28.69
CA GLY A 61 -35.25 0.06 -28.49
C GLY A 61 -34.94 0.65 -27.11
N ILE A 62 -35.16 1.96 -27.00
CA ILE A 62 -35.03 2.75 -25.78
C ILE A 62 -36.16 2.32 -24.84
N LYS A 63 -35.83 1.69 -23.70
CA LYS A 63 -36.76 1.59 -22.57
C LYS A 63 -36.57 2.80 -21.68
N GLN A 64 -37.60 3.65 -21.64
CA GLN A 64 -37.71 4.80 -20.74
C GLN A 64 -37.51 4.36 -19.29
N ALA A 65 -36.67 5.12 -18.57
CA ALA A 65 -36.49 4.99 -17.13
C ALA A 65 -37.77 5.38 -16.40
N LYS A 66 -38.30 4.48 -15.56
CA LYS A 66 -39.40 4.80 -14.63
C LYS A 66 -38.87 5.65 -13.47
N PRO A 67 -39.68 6.57 -12.90
CA PRO A 67 -39.19 7.52 -11.90
C PRO A 67 -38.83 6.80 -10.59
N ARG A 68 -37.74 7.25 -9.94
CA ARG A 68 -37.35 6.81 -8.60
C ARG A 68 -38.41 7.24 -7.59
N ARG A 69 -39.13 6.27 -7.00
CA ARG A 69 -39.99 6.50 -5.83
C ARG A 69 -39.16 6.81 -4.58
N SER A 70 -39.65 7.76 -3.79
CA SER A 70 -38.96 8.28 -2.59
C SER A 70 -38.84 7.21 -1.49
N ARG A 71 -37.88 7.41 -0.57
CA ARG A 71 -37.55 6.49 0.53
C ARG A 71 -38.69 6.31 1.55
N ALA A 72 -39.66 7.22 1.57
CA ALA A 72 -40.79 7.22 2.51
C ALA A 72 -42.00 6.40 2.01
N GLU A 73 -42.12 6.13 0.72
CA GLU A 73 -43.22 5.33 0.14
C GLU A 73 -42.93 3.83 0.12
N ARG A 74 -41.71 3.41 0.47
CA ARG A 74 -41.31 1.98 0.57
C ARG A 74 -41.53 1.36 1.95
N THR A 75 -41.85 2.18 2.95
CA THR A 75 -41.97 1.77 4.36
C THR A 75 -43.39 1.41 4.81
N SER A 76 -44.39 1.45 3.92
CA SER A 76 -45.81 1.22 4.29
C SER A 76 -46.43 -0.07 3.74
N GLU A 77 -45.76 -0.83 2.87
CA GLU A 77 -46.26 -2.13 2.36
C GLU A 77 -45.72 -3.35 3.11
N TYR A 78 -44.74 -3.17 4.01
CA TYR A 78 -44.13 -4.28 4.77
C TYR A 78 -44.84 -4.61 6.10
N SER A 79 -45.94 -3.94 6.44
CA SER A 79 -46.64 -4.15 7.71
C SER A 79 -47.92 -4.99 7.63
N GLN A 80 -48.23 -5.63 6.49
CA GLN A 80 -49.46 -6.46 6.34
C GLN A 80 -49.29 -7.80 5.62
N ILE A 81 -48.09 -8.40 5.63
CA ILE A 81 -47.94 -9.83 5.31
C ILE A 81 -47.22 -10.51 6.47
N ALA A 82 -47.89 -10.52 7.62
CA ALA A 82 -47.54 -11.30 8.79
C ALA A 82 -48.53 -12.46 8.91
N THR A 83 -48.45 -13.42 7.99
CA THR A 83 -48.89 -14.82 8.18
C THR A 83 -48.53 -15.61 6.93
N GLN A 84 -47.34 -16.24 6.93
CA GLN A 84 -47.05 -17.57 6.39
C GLN A 84 -45.53 -17.79 6.38
N GLU A 85 -45.09 -18.60 7.33
CA GLU A 85 -43.80 -19.31 7.40
C GLU A 85 -42.55 -18.54 6.93
N THR A 86 -42.04 -17.65 7.78
CA THR A 86 -40.61 -17.33 7.77
C THR A 86 -39.84 -18.62 8.06
N ARG A 87 -39.28 -19.23 7.01
CA ARG A 87 -38.13 -20.12 7.15
C ARG A 87 -37.06 -19.32 7.88
N LYS A 88 -36.97 -19.47 9.21
CA LYS A 88 -35.76 -19.16 9.96
C LYS A 88 -34.66 -19.88 9.22
N ILE A 89 -33.76 -19.13 8.58
CA ILE A 89 -32.52 -19.71 8.07
C ILE A 89 -31.82 -20.23 9.33
N VAL A 90 -31.94 -21.52 9.59
CA VAL A 90 -31.19 -22.18 10.65
C VAL A 90 -29.78 -22.25 10.10
N VAL A 91 -28.96 -21.27 10.47
CA VAL A 91 -27.58 -21.22 10.01
C VAL A 91 -26.79 -22.21 10.86
N ALA A 92 -26.62 -23.43 10.35
CA ALA A 92 -26.06 -24.54 11.12
C ALA A 92 -24.67 -24.26 11.72
N ASP A 93 -23.89 -23.36 11.10
CA ASP A 93 -22.52 -23.03 11.50
C ASP A 93 -22.36 -21.60 12.06
N TYR A 94 -23.41 -20.77 12.12
CA TYR A 94 -23.28 -19.34 12.50
C TYR A 94 -23.79 -19.13 13.93
N PRO A 95 -22.88 -18.90 14.89
CA PRO A 95 -23.26 -18.69 16.27
C PRO A 95 -24.15 -17.45 16.39
N PRO A 96 -25.21 -17.47 17.23
CA PRO A 96 -26.01 -16.29 17.47
C PRO A 96 -25.11 -15.15 17.99
N GLU A 97 -25.35 -13.94 17.49
CA GLU A 97 -24.65 -12.70 17.89
C GLU A 97 -23.15 -12.60 17.55
N GLN A 98 -22.60 -13.58 16.83
CA GLN A 98 -21.22 -13.52 16.33
C GLN A 98 -21.19 -13.28 14.83
N VAL A 99 -20.09 -12.71 14.36
CA VAL A 99 -19.81 -12.48 12.93
C VAL A 99 -18.63 -13.35 12.48
N PRO A 100 -18.68 -13.92 11.27
CA PRO A 100 -17.58 -14.64 10.69
C PRO A 100 -16.47 -13.66 10.31
N CYS A 101 -15.24 -14.02 10.63
CA CYS A 101 -14.07 -13.16 10.49
C CYS A 101 -12.89 -13.90 9.89
N LEU A 102 -12.06 -13.15 9.16
CA LEU A 102 -10.73 -13.58 8.75
C LEU A 102 -9.68 -12.79 9.52
N LEU A 103 -8.88 -13.48 10.32
CA LEU A 103 -7.73 -12.89 11.01
C LEU A 103 -6.46 -13.13 10.18
N VAL A 104 -5.76 -12.07 9.78
CA VAL A 104 -4.51 -12.18 9.03
C VAL A 104 -3.41 -12.72 9.93
N MET A 105 -2.83 -13.87 9.55
CA MET A 105 -1.80 -14.59 10.30
C MET A 105 -0.38 -14.42 9.74
N SER A 106 -0.25 -13.86 8.53
CA SER A 106 1.04 -13.58 7.91
C SER A 106 0.98 -12.42 6.92
N GLY A 107 2.13 -11.81 6.65
CA GLY A 107 2.26 -10.66 5.76
C GLY A 107 2.19 -9.32 6.50
N VAL A 108 2.11 -8.24 5.72
CA VAL A 108 2.19 -6.84 6.19
C VAL A 108 1.01 -6.48 7.12
N ASP A 109 -0.17 -7.03 6.84
CA ASP A 109 -1.40 -6.81 7.60
C ASP A 109 -1.58 -7.75 8.81
N LEU A 110 -0.48 -8.32 9.33
CA LEU A 110 -0.53 -9.26 10.46
C LEU A 110 -1.39 -8.73 11.62
N GLY A 111 -2.35 -9.55 12.07
CA GLY A 111 -3.27 -9.23 13.16
C GLY A 111 -4.50 -8.42 12.76
N LYS A 112 -4.61 -7.98 11.50
CA LYS A 112 -5.81 -7.32 10.97
C LYS A 112 -6.97 -8.32 10.89
N LEU A 113 -8.14 -7.88 11.33
CA LEU A 113 -9.37 -8.68 11.33
C LEU A 113 -10.34 -8.13 10.28
N TYR A 114 -10.89 -9.02 9.47
CA TYR A 114 -11.92 -8.70 8.47
C TYR A 114 -13.23 -9.37 8.85
N PRO A 115 -14.17 -8.66 9.50
CA PRO A 115 -15.53 -9.17 9.72
C PRO A 115 -16.30 -9.22 8.40
N MET A 116 -17.18 -10.20 8.26
CA MET A 116 -17.93 -10.45 7.02
C MET A 116 -19.43 -10.50 7.31
N ASP A 117 -20.20 -9.72 6.56
CA ASP A 117 -21.65 -9.89 6.48
C ASP A 117 -21.97 -10.81 5.29
N LEU A 118 -22.15 -12.11 5.58
CA LEU A 118 -22.48 -13.10 4.57
C LEU A 118 -23.99 -13.23 4.31
N ILE A 119 -24.81 -12.42 4.99
CA ILE A 119 -26.27 -12.37 4.79
C ILE A 119 -26.57 -11.45 3.61
N GLU A 120 -25.88 -10.31 3.52
CA GLU A 120 -26.06 -9.33 2.43
C GLU A 120 -25.50 -9.81 1.09
N GLY A 121 -24.55 -10.76 1.10
CA GLY A 121 -24.00 -11.34 -0.12
C GLY A 121 -22.66 -12.04 0.08
N PRO A 122 -22.02 -12.45 -1.03
CA PRO A 122 -20.71 -13.06 -0.98
C PRO A 122 -19.62 -12.04 -0.61
N PHE A 123 -18.73 -12.43 0.30
CA PHE A 123 -17.54 -11.68 0.64
C PHE A 123 -16.39 -12.05 -0.30
N ARG A 124 -15.77 -11.07 -0.95
CA ARG A 124 -14.79 -11.28 -2.02
C ARG A 124 -13.40 -10.83 -1.61
N LEU A 125 -12.41 -11.59 -2.05
CA LEU A 125 -11.00 -11.38 -1.74
C LEU A 125 -10.19 -11.28 -3.04
N GLY A 126 -9.30 -10.30 -3.11
CA GLY A 126 -8.38 -10.18 -4.24
C GLY A 126 -7.72 -8.81 -4.34
N ARG A 127 -6.89 -8.65 -5.37
CA ARG A 127 -6.13 -7.41 -5.61
C ARG A 127 -6.98 -6.25 -6.12
N ASN A 128 -8.13 -6.52 -6.76
CA ASN A 128 -9.01 -5.45 -7.24
C ASN A 128 -9.56 -4.65 -6.04
N PRO A 129 -9.51 -3.30 -6.07
CA PRO A 129 -10.12 -2.45 -5.04
C PRO A 129 -11.62 -2.64 -4.82
N GLU A 130 -12.35 -3.22 -5.78
CA GLU A 130 -13.78 -3.53 -5.64
C GLU A 130 -14.06 -4.74 -4.72
N ASN A 131 -13.03 -5.47 -4.29
CA ASN A 131 -13.19 -6.57 -3.35
C ASN A 131 -13.44 -6.07 -1.93
N HIS A 132 -14.27 -6.79 -1.18
CA HIS A 132 -14.50 -6.55 0.25
C HIS A 132 -13.20 -6.61 1.05
N MET A 133 -12.33 -7.57 0.74
CA MET A 133 -10.95 -7.61 1.22
C MET A 133 -9.99 -7.34 0.06
N ARG A 134 -9.65 -6.07 -0.12
CA ARG A 134 -8.55 -5.65 -1.01
C ARG A 134 -7.22 -6.12 -0.44
N ILE A 135 -6.48 -6.88 -1.23
CA ILE A 135 -5.14 -7.35 -0.90
C ILE A 135 -4.17 -6.74 -1.88
N ASP A 136 -3.40 -5.74 -1.43
CA ASP A 136 -2.38 -5.10 -2.26
C ASP A 136 -1.11 -5.97 -2.32
N ASP A 137 -1.21 -7.02 -3.13
CA ASP A 137 -0.14 -7.97 -3.39
C ASP A 137 -0.28 -8.52 -4.82
N PHE A 138 0.80 -8.44 -5.59
CA PHE A 138 0.80 -8.86 -6.98
C PHE A 138 0.73 -10.37 -7.19
N ASP A 139 1.10 -11.15 -6.17
CA ASP A 139 0.97 -12.60 -6.17
C ASP A 139 -0.49 -13.03 -5.89
N ILE A 140 -1.41 -12.07 -5.73
CA ILE A 140 -2.85 -12.29 -5.55
C ILE A 140 -3.59 -11.84 -6.81
N SER A 141 -4.43 -12.73 -7.36
CA SER A 141 -5.32 -12.44 -8.49
C SER A 141 -6.30 -11.30 -8.18
N ARG A 142 -6.75 -10.61 -9.24
CA ARG A 142 -7.70 -9.48 -9.14
C ARG A 142 -8.98 -9.86 -8.40
N TYR A 143 -9.54 -11.02 -8.74
CA TYR A 143 -10.56 -11.72 -7.98
C TYR A 143 -9.96 -13.09 -7.67
N HIS A 144 -9.63 -13.36 -6.41
CA HIS A 144 -8.88 -14.56 -6.03
C HIS A 144 -9.81 -15.61 -5.47
N ALA A 145 -10.63 -15.23 -4.50
CA ALA A 145 -11.55 -16.12 -3.83
C ALA A 145 -12.84 -15.40 -3.43
N GLU A 146 -13.89 -16.19 -3.20
CA GLU A 146 -15.17 -15.74 -2.69
C GLU A 146 -15.59 -16.61 -1.50
N ILE A 147 -16.14 -15.98 -0.47
CA ILE A 147 -16.77 -16.65 0.67
C ILE A 147 -18.25 -16.33 0.63
N ARG A 148 -19.11 -17.36 0.69
CA ARG A 148 -20.55 -17.17 0.70
C ARG A 148 -21.24 -18.13 1.66
N MET A 149 -22.41 -17.73 2.12
CA MET A 149 -23.30 -18.62 2.86
C MET A 149 -24.21 -19.38 1.89
N THR A 150 -24.29 -20.70 2.03
CA THR A 150 -25.22 -21.53 1.26
C THR A 150 -26.65 -21.43 1.82
N PRO A 151 -27.68 -21.80 1.05
CA PRO A 151 -29.05 -21.87 1.56
C PRO A 151 -29.23 -22.81 2.76
N SER A 152 -28.33 -23.80 2.92
CA SER A 152 -28.30 -24.72 4.06
C SER A 152 -27.57 -24.17 5.28
N GLY A 153 -27.07 -22.92 5.22
CA GLY A 153 -26.39 -22.26 6.32
C GLY A 153 -24.91 -22.62 6.50
N HIS A 154 -24.28 -23.25 5.51
CA HIS A 154 -22.85 -23.53 5.52
C HIS A 154 -22.07 -22.38 4.89
N ILE A 155 -20.88 -22.10 5.41
CA ILE A 155 -19.98 -21.11 4.82
C ILE A 155 -19.03 -21.82 3.85
N LEU A 156 -19.10 -21.44 2.59
CA LEU A 156 -18.31 -22.00 1.50
C LEU A 156 -17.28 -20.97 1.04
N LEU A 157 -16.03 -21.40 0.94
CA LEU A 157 -14.93 -20.69 0.31
C LEU A 157 -14.69 -21.29 -1.07
N GLU A 158 -14.59 -20.46 -2.10
CA GLU A 158 -14.36 -20.88 -3.49
C GLU A 158 -13.20 -20.11 -4.12
N ASP A 159 -12.37 -20.83 -4.88
CA ASP A 159 -11.35 -20.24 -5.74
C ASP A 159 -11.97 -19.72 -7.03
N LEU A 160 -11.63 -18.49 -7.42
CA LEU A 160 -12.15 -17.85 -8.64
C LEU A 160 -11.22 -18.04 -9.85
N GLY A 161 -10.52 -19.16 -9.92
CA GLY A 161 -9.50 -19.44 -10.94
C GLY A 161 -8.23 -18.63 -10.70
N SER A 162 -7.78 -18.59 -9.45
CA SER A 162 -6.60 -17.80 -9.08
C SER A 162 -5.31 -18.36 -9.68
N THR A 163 -4.35 -17.48 -9.94
CA THR A 163 -3.08 -17.86 -10.60
C THR A 163 -2.18 -18.68 -9.67
N ASN A 164 -2.15 -18.34 -8.39
CA ASN A 164 -1.29 -18.99 -7.40
C ASN A 164 -2.05 -19.96 -6.48
N GLY A 165 -3.33 -20.22 -6.77
CA GLY A 165 -4.16 -21.17 -6.06
C GLY A 165 -4.62 -20.71 -4.68
N LEU A 166 -5.63 -21.42 -4.21
CA LEU A 166 -6.23 -21.30 -2.89
C LEU A 166 -5.94 -22.57 -2.08
N PHE A 167 -5.52 -22.41 -0.83
CA PHE A 167 -5.18 -23.53 0.03
C PHE A 167 -5.90 -23.42 1.37
N VAL A 168 -6.30 -24.56 1.93
CA VAL A 168 -6.84 -24.65 3.29
C VAL A 168 -6.07 -25.72 4.06
N ASN A 169 -5.53 -25.36 5.22
CA ASN A 169 -4.72 -26.22 6.08
C ASN A 169 -3.51 -26.89 5.38
N GLY A 170 -3.06 -26.31 4.26
CA GLY A 170 -1.92 -26.79 3.47
C GLY A 170 -2.32 -27.38 2.12
N ASP A 171 -3.57 -27.84 1.98
CA ASP A 171 -4.04 -28.54 0.79
C ASP A 171 -4.67 -27.57 -0.21
N PRO A 172 -4.39 -27.71 -1.53
CA PRO A 172 -5.04 -26.91 -2.56
C PRO A 172 -6.53 -27.25 -2.67
N VAL A 173 -7.38 -26.24 -2.77
CA VAL A 173 -8.84 -26.40 -2.86
C VAL A 173 -9.42 -25.53 -3.96
N GLY A 174 -10.39 -26.07 -4.71
CA GLY A 174 -11.26 -25.26 -5.58
C GLY A 174 -12.50 -24.77 -4.84
N SER A 175 -12.98 -25.53 -3.86
CA SER A 175 -14.11 -25.21 -3.00
C SER A 175 -13.95 -25.93 -1.68
N HIS A 176 -14.27 -25.26 -0.56
CA HIS A 176 -14.11 -25.81 0.79
C HIS A 176 -15.18 -25.25 1.74
N ARG A 177 -15.79 -26.12 2.54
CA ARG A 177 -16.68 -25.69 3.65
C ARG A 177 -15.82 -25.23 4.81
N LEU A 178 -15.81 -23.93 5.08
CA LEU A 178 -15.03 -23.33 6.14
C LEU A 178 -15.50 -23.79 7.51
N LYS A 179 -14.53 -24.15 8.36
CA LYS A 179 -14.70 -24.49 9.77
C LYS A 179 -13.85 -23.57 10.63
N ILE A 180 -14.29 -23.34 11.86
CA ILE A 180 -13.54 -22.54 12.84
C ILE A 180 -12.13 -23.10 12.97
N GLY A 181 -11.15 -22.21 12.86
CA GLY A 181 -9.73 -22.54 12.97
C GLY A 181 -9.05 -22.87 11.65
N ASP A 182 -9.79 -23.04 10.55
CA ASP A 182 -9.23 -23.27 9.22
C ASP A 182 -8.24 -22.17 8.85
N ARG A 183 -7.05 -22.58 8.41
CA ARG A 183 -6.02 -21.67 7.90
C ARG A 183 -6.12 -21.63 6.39
N VAL A 184 -6.55 -20.50 5.86
CA VAL A 184 -6.70 -20.28 4.44
C VAL A 184 -5.49 -19.49 3.95
N ARG A 185 -4.84 -19.95 2.89
CA ARG A 185 -3.71 -19.28 2.28
C ARG A 185 -4.05 -18.89 0.84
N LEU A 186 -3.89 -17.61 0.53
CA LEU A 186 -3.99 -17.04 -0.81
C LEU A 186 -2.57 -16.73 -1.30
N GLY A 187 -2.19 -17.29 -2.45
CA GLY A 187 -0.84 -17.11 -2.98
C GLY A 187 0.27 -17.61 -2.04
N PRO A 188 1.51 -17.10 -2.18
CA PRO A 188 2.67 -17.69 -1.51
C PRO A 188 2.80 -17.33 -0.02
N HIS A 189 2.30 -16.16 0.41
CA HIS A 189 2.68 -15.60 1.71
C HIS A 189 1.53 -15.09 2.58
N LEU A 190 0.30 -15.00 2.05
CA LEU A 190 -0.83 -14.49 2.80
C LEU A 190 -1.67 -15.63 3.37
N THR A 191 -1.64 -15.80 4.68
CA THR A 191 -2.44 -16.77 5.41
C THR A 191 -3.36 -16.03 6.37
N PHE A 192 -4.59 -16.49 6.48
CA PHE A 192 -5.56 -16.04 7.46
C PHE A 192 -6.25 -17.22 8.13
N GLN A 193 -6.77 -16.98 9.33
CA GLN A 193 -7.54 -17.96 10.07
C GLN A 193 -9.01 -17.55 10.09
N PHE A 194 -9.88 -18.51 9.76
CA PHE A 194 -11.32 -18.33 9.86
C PHE A 194 -11.79 -18.54 11.30
N SER A 195 -12.59 -17.62 11.81
CA SER A 195 -13.17 -17.69 13.16
C SER A 195 -14.48 -16.93 13.24
N PHE A 196 -15.24 -17.12 14.31
CA PHE A 196 -16.35 -16.24 14.67
C PHE A 196 -15.95 -15.35 15.83
N LYS A 197 -16.42 -14.11 15.82
CA LYS A 197 -16.12 -13.10 16.82
C LYS A 197 -17.37 -12.32 17.19
N ASP A 198 -17.51 -11.97 18.46
CA ASP A 198 -18.52 -10.99 18.85
C ASP A 198 -18.08 -9.54 18.53
N GLN A 199 -18.99 -8.58 18.69
CA GLN A 199 -18.71 -7.18 18.38
C GLN A 199 -17.62 -6.55 19.28
N HIS A 200 -17.47 -7.02 20.51
CA HIS A 200 -16.45 -6.54 21.44
C HIS A 200 -15.06 -7.04 21.01
N GLU A 201 -14.94 -8.31 20.64
CA GLU A 201 -13.71 -8.89 20.11
C GLU A 201 -13.29 -8.23 18.80
N VAL A 202 -14.24 -8.01 17.87
CA VAL A 202 -13.97 -7.31 16.61
C VAL A 202 -13.39 -5.92 16.88
N SER A 203 -14.05 -5.16 17.76
CA SER A 203 -13.63 -3.81 18.15
C SER A 203 -12.27 -3.81 18.85
N TYR A 204 -12.00 -4.81 19.69
CA TYR A 204 -10.73 -4.98 20.39
C TYR A 204 -9.58 -5.26 19.41
N HIS A 205 -9.76 -6.22 18.52
CA HIS A 205 -8.76 -6.56 17.49
C HIS A 205 -8.45 -5.37 16.58
N GLN A 206 -9.48 -4.62 16.15
CA GLN A 206 -9.27 -3.42 15.34
C GLN A 206 -8.44 -2.37 16.07
N LYS A 207 -8.70 -2.14 17.36
CA LYS A 207 -7.92 -1.19 18.18
C LYS A 207 -6.47 -1.63 18.35
N ILE A 208 -6.24 -2.91 18.59
CA ILE A 208 -4.89 -3.47 18.72
C ILE A 208 -4.13 -3.33 17.41
N TYR A 209 -4.73 -3.73 16.28
CA TYR A 209 -4.11 -3.57 14.97
C TYR A 209 -3.78 -2.10 14.66
N ASN A 210 -4.72 -1.18 14.93
CA ASN A 210 -4.48 0.25 14.68
C ASN A 210 -3.27 0.77 15.46
N ARG A 211 -3.06 0.33 16.70
CA ARG A 211 -1.88 0.69 17.51
C ARG A 211 -0.57 0.08 16.99
N ILE A 212 -0.65 -1.05 16.30
CA ILE A 212 0.51 -1.74 15.72
C ILE A 212 0.91 -1.11 14.38
N ALA A 213 -0.05 -0.71 13.56
CA ALA A 213 0.19 -0.30 12.17
C ALA A 213 0.30 1.23 11.98
N TYR A 214 -0.35 2.04 12.81
CA TYR A 214 -0.46 3.49 12.62
C TYR A 214 0.27 4.28 13.71
N ASP A 215 0.73 5.46 13.36
CA ASP A 215 1.24 6.46 14.30
C ASP A 215 0.07 7.05 15.09
N SER A 216 0.19 7.06 16.42
CA SER A 216 -0.92 7.44 17.31
C SER A 216 -1.29 8.91 17.25
N LEU A 217 -0.37 9.78 16.83
CA LEU A 217 -0.61 11.21 16.73
C LEU A 217 -1.21 11.58 15.37
N THR A 218 -0.55 11.15 14.30
CA THR A 218 -0.83 11.61 12.94
C THR A 218 -1.81 10.72 12.17
N GLY A 219 -2.03 9.48 12.61
CA GLY A 219 -2.90 8.51 11.95
C GLY A 219 -2.40 8.03 10.57
N VAL A 220 -1.18 8.39 10.16
CA VAL A 220 -0.50 7.75 9.01
C VAL A 220 0.12 6.42 9.47
N VAL A 221 0.57 5.57 8.55
CA VAL A 221 1.22 4.32 8.98
C VAL A 221 2.53 4.65 9.70
N ASN A 222 2.92 3.82 10.66
CA ASN A 222 4.18 4.02 11.36
C ASN A 222 5.36 3.47 10.56
N ARG A 223 6.59 3.82 10.98
CA ARG A 223 7.84 3.34 10.38
C ARG A 223 7.90 1.82 10.21
N ARG A 224 7.46 1.05 11.20
CA ARG A 224 7.54 -0.41 11.15
C ARG A 224 6.68 -0.96 10.01
N TYR A 225 5.41 -0.56 9.97
CA TYR A 225 4.51 -0.96 8.91
C TYR A 225 5.03 -0.52 7.54
N PHE A 226 5.56 0.71 7.44
CA PHE A 226 6.16 1.21 6.21
C PHE A 226 7.28 0.32 5.67
N LEU A 227 8.23 -0.06 6.53
CA LEU A 227 9.36 -0.90 6.11
C LEU A 227 8.91 -2.29 5.67
N ASP A 228 7.98 -2.91 6.41
CA ASP A 228 7.47 -4.24 6.08
C ASP A 228 6.68 -4.24 4.76
N ALA A 229 5.83 -3.24 4.55
CA ALA A 229 5.12 -3.04 3.30
C ALA A 229 6.06 -2.76 2.12
N THR A 230 7.05 -1.89 2.32
CA THR A 230 7.97 -1.48 1.25
C THR A 230 8.86 -2.63 0.80
N LYS A 231 9.28 -3.55 1.67
CA LYS A 231 10.04 -4.76 1.28
C LYS A 231 9.31 -5.62 0.24
N ARG A 232 7.98 -5.71 0.36
CA ARG A 232 7.14 -6.43 -0.62
C ARG A 232 7.16 -5.70 -1.96
N GLU A 233 6.92 -4.40 -1.94
CA GLU A 233 6.92 -3.56 -3.15
C GLU A 233 8.28 -3.52 -3.84
N TRP A 234 9.35 -3.47 -3.06
CA TRP A 234 10.74 -3.54 -3.53
C TRP A 234 11.00 -4.85 -4.30
N SER A 235 10.60 -5.97 -3.69
CA SER A 235 10.73 -7.30 -4.30
C SER A 235 9.91 -7.40 -5.59
N PHE A 236 8.70 -6.85 -5.60
CA PHE A 236 7.86 -6.81 -6.79
C PHE A 236 8.47 -5.98 -7.92
N ALA A 237 8.91 -4.76 -7.61
CA ALA A 237 9.53 -3.84 -8.55
C ALA A 237 10.79 -4.45 -9.19
N LYS A 238 11.62 -5.11 -8.37
CA LYS A 238 12.80 -5.87 -8.81
C LYS A 238 12.44 -7.01 -9.77
N ARG A 239 11.38 -7.77 -9.52
CA ARG A 239 10.94 -8.89 -10.38
C ARG A 239 10.31 -8.43 -11.70
N HIS A 240 9.57 -7.32 -11.69
CA HIS A 240 8.73 -6.89 -12.82
C HIS A 240 9.25 -5.68 -13.58
N GLY A 241 10.43 -5.18 -13.22
CA GLY A 241 11.02 -4.01 -13.87
C GLY A 241 10.17 -2.74 -13.70
N GLN A 242 9.49 -2.59 -12.56
CA GLN A 242 8.65 -1.41 -12.30
C GLN A 242 9.47 -0.31 -11.61
N PRO A 243 9.32 0.96 -12.00
CA PRO A 243 9.97 2.06 -11.31
C PRO A 243 9.35 2.25 -9.93
N LEU A 244 10.20 2.57 -8.96
CA LEU A 244 9.81 2.83 -7.58
C LEU A 244 10.54 4.09 -7.12
N CYS A 245 9.82 5.02 -6.48
CA CYS A 245 10.44 6.20 -5.89
C CYS A 245 10.22 6.24 -4.37
N VAL A 246 11.24 6.67 -3.65
CA VAL A 246 11.20 6.90 -2.20
C VAL A 246 11.48 8.37 -1.95
N ALA A 247 10.61 9.05 -1.23
CA ALA A 247 10.81 10.42 -0.78
C ALA A 247 10.85 10.49 0.75
N LEU A 248 11.84 11.19 1.30
CA LEU A 248 11.89 11.59 2.69
C LEU A 248 11.58 13.08 2.79
N PHE A 249 10.78 13.43 3.79
CA PHE A 249 10.38 14.79 4.09
C PHE A 249 10.70 15.12 5.54
N ASP A 250 11.07 16.37 5.79
CA ASP A 250 11.28 16.90 7.13
C ASP A 250 10.71 18.32 7.21
N ILE A 251 9.94 18.56 8.26
CA ILE A 251 9.33 19.86 8.51
C ILE A 251 10.41 20.86 8.92
N ASP A 252 10.57 21.89 8.12
CA ASP A 252 11.65 22.86 8.30
C ASP A 252 11.50 23.60 9.62
N ARG A 253 12.58 23.60 10.43
CA ARG A 253 12.65 24.34 11.70
C ARG A 253 11.56 23.90 12.71
N PHE A 254 11.11 22.64 12.65
CA PHE A 254 10.11 22.11 13.58
C PHE A 254 10.48 22.30 15.06
N LYS A 255 11.75 22.13 15.41
CA LYS A 255 12.24 22.45 16.76
C LYS A 255 11.91 23.89 17.19
N ASN A 256 12.06 24.88 16.30
CA ASN A 256 11.74 26.27 16.63
C ASN A 256 10.24 26.46 16.89
N ILE A 257 9.37 25.73 16.17
CA ILE A 257 7.92 25.73 16.41
C ILE A 257 7.64 25.22 17.84
N ASN A 258 8.24 24.09 18.22
CA ASN A 258 8.10 23.54 19.57
C ASN A 258 8.66 24.49 20.64
N ASP A 259 9.84 25.05 20.43
CA ASP A 259 10.49 25.94 21.39
C ASP A 259 9.72 27.25 21.57
N THR A 260 9.01 27.72 20.52
CA THR A 260 8.24 28.99 20.55
C THR A 260 6.81 28.80 21.06
N TYR A 261 6.11 27.75 20.61
CA TYR A 261 4.67 27.58 20.84
C TYR A 261 4.33 26.38 21.74
N GLY A 262 5.33 25.58 22.12
CA GLY A 262 5.18 24.37 22.91
C GLY A 262 4.83 23.13 22.08
N HIS A 263 5.16 21.96 22.63
CA HIS A 263 4.90 20.65 22.01
C HIS A 263 3.44 20.43 21.55
N PRO A 264 2.39 20.85 22.29
CA PRO A 264 1.02 20.66 21.81
C PRO A 264 0.73 21.35 20.47
N VAL A 265 1.37 22.47 20.19
CA VAL A 265 1.24 23.17 18.89
C VAL A 265 2.06 22.47 17.81
N GLY A 266 3.24 21.95 18.15
CA GLY A 266 4.00 21.08 17.25
C GLY A 266 3.21 19.82 16.85
N ASP A 267 2.48 19.23 17.78
CA ASP A 267 1.61 18.09 17.51
C ASP A 267 0.48 18.44 16.53
N GLU A 268 -0.14 19.63 16.68
CA GLU A 268 -1.13 20.16 15.73
C GLU A 268 -0.51 20.35 14.33
N VAL A 269 0.74 20.82 14.25
CA VAL A 269 1.47 20.95 12.98
C VAL A 269 1.72 19.59 12.32
N LEU A 270 2.12 18.56 13.09
CA LEU A 270 2.35 17.21 12.56
C LEU A 270 1.06 16.57 12.03
N MET A 271 -0.06 16.75 12.74
CA MET A 271 -1.37 16.25 12.33
C MET A 271 -1.83 16.91 11.03
N GLU A 272 -1.75 18.23 10.94
CA GLU A 272 -2.15 18.99 9.75
C GLU A 272 -1.23 18.70 8.55
N PHE A 273 0.08 18.58 8.77
CA PHE A 273 1.03 18.18 7.74
C PHE A 273 0.63 16.82 7.15
N SER A 274 0.36 15.86 8.03
CA SER A 274 -0.02 14.51 7.64
C SER A 274 -1.33 14.46 6.87
N HIS A 275 -2.31 15.28 7.28
CA HIS A 275 -3.59 15.42 6.59
C HIS A 275 -3.40 15.95 5.16
N ARG A 276 -2.69 17.09 5.01
CA ARG A 276 -2.44 17.70 3.69
C ARG A 276 -1.68 16.78 2.76
N VAL A 277 -0.68 16.04 3.26
CA VAL A 277 0.05 15.09 2.41
C VAL A 277 -0.86 13.96 1.95
N LYS A 278 -1.70 13.40 2.84
CA LYS A 278 -2.65 12.33 2.49
C LYS A 278 -3.60 12.74 1.36
N GLU A 279 -4.12 13.97 1.37
CA GLU A 279 -4.98 14.48 0.29
C GLU A 279 -4.27 14.58 -1.08
N MET A 280 -2.94 14.65 -1.07
CA MET A 280 -2.11 14.78 -2.27
C MET A 280 -1.53 13.45 -2.76
N THR A 281 -1.69 12.37 -1.99
CA THR A 281 -1.22 11.01 -2.31
C THR A 281 -2.35 10.12 -2.76
N ARG A 282 -2.05 9.07 -3.54
CA ARG A 282 -3.04 8.07 -3.94
C ARG A 282 -3.17 6.99 -2.88
N ASP A 283 -4.28 6.25 -2.90
CA ASP A 283 -4.50 5.09 -2.02
C ASP A 283 -3.44 3.99 -2.18
N GLU A 284 -2.78 3.92 -3.34
CA GLU A 284 -1.70 2.97 -3.62
C GLU A 284 -0.33 3.43 -3.14
N ASP A 285 -0.16 4.73 -2.84
CA ASP A 285 1.08 5.27 -2.30
C ASP A 285 1.15 5.00 -0.79
N LEU A 286 2.36 4.75 -0.28
CA LEU A 286 2.54 4.48 1.14
C LEU A 286 3.18 5.67 1.84
N PHE A 287 2.39 6.36 2.67
CA PHE A 287 2.85 7.51 3.43
C PHE A 287 2.92 7.22 4.93
N ALA A 288 4.06 7.48 5.54
CA ALA A 288 4.35 7.09 6.91
C ALA A 288 5.10 8.17 7.69
N ARG A 289 4.93 8.17 9.02
CA ARG A 289 5.80 8.91 9.92
C ARG A 289 7.01 8.04 10.25
N TYR A 290 8.19 8.53 9.88
CA TYR A 290 9.43 7.77 9.99
C TYR A 290 10.10 7.96 11.36
N GLY A 291 10.08 9.18 11.90
CA GLY A 291 10.53 9.49 13.26
C GLY A 291 10.40 10.98 13.55
N GLY A 292 10.11 11.40 14.78
CA GLY A 292 10.01 12.83 15.12
C GLY A 292 9.14 13.62 14.13
N GLU A 293 9.75 14.55 13.40
CA GLU A 293 9.18 15.37 12.33
C GLU A 293 9.45 14.87 10.89
N GLU A 294 10.04 13.68 10.76
CA GLU A 294 10.40 13.05 9.49
C GLU A 294 9.29 12.12 8.99
N PHE A 295 9.00 12.23 7.70
CA PHE A 295 8.01 11.43 7.00
C PHE A 295 8.61 10.79 5.76
N VAL A 296 8.06 9.64 5.38
CA VAL A 296 8.50 8.90 4.20
C VAL A 296 7.31 8.57 3.31
N LEU A 297 7.52 8.66 2.00
CA LEU A 297 6.54 8.38 0.97
C LEU A 297 7.13 7.39 -0.05
N LEU A 298 6.42 6.29 -0.29
CA LEU A 298 6.69 5.35 -1.36
C LEU A 298 5.72 5.60 -2.52
N LEU A 299 6.26 5.91 -3.70
CA LEU A 299 5.49 6.13 -4.92
C LEU A 299 5.67 4.93 -5.85
N ARG A 300 4.61 4.15 -6.02
CA ARG A 300 4.62 2.92 -6.81
C ARG A 300 4.46 3.21 -8.29
N SER A 301 5.10 2.41 -9.15
CA SER A 301 5.01 2.50 -10.61
C SER A 301 5.20 3.94 -11.14
N THR A 302 6.04 4.72 -10.45
CA THR A 302 6.23 6.15 -10.72
C THR A 302 7.71 6.41 -10.98
N LYS A 303 8.00 7.03 -12.13
CA LYS A 303 9.34 7.49 -12.50
C LYS A 303 9.66 8.83 -11.85
N LEU A 304 10.94 9.19 -11.83
CA LEU A 304 11.43 10.41 -11.17
C LEU A 304 10.62 11.66 -11.52
N ALA A 305 10.35 11.90 -12.81
CA ALA A 305 9.62 13.09 -13.26
C ALA A 305 8.20 13.18 -12.64
N GLY A 306 7.49 12.05 -12.56
CA GLY A 306 6.18 12.00 -11.92
C GLY A 306 6.26 12.17 -10.40
N ALA A 307 7.25 11.52 -9.78
CA ALA A 307 7.47 11.62 -8.34
C ALA A 307 7.84 13.05 -7.91
N GLN A 308 8.65 13.74 -8.70
CA GLN A 308 9.02 15.13 -8.46
C GLN A 308 7.80 16.05 -8.51
N ILE A 309 6.88 15.85 -9.47
CA ILE A 309 5.63 16.62 -9.53
C ILE A 309 4.80 16.41 -8.25
N VAL A 310 4.69 15.18 -7.75
CA VAL A 310 3.97 14.89 -6.50
C VAL A 310 4.65 15.55 -5.31
N CYS A 311 5.97 15.43 -5.18
CA CYS A 311 6.73 16.00 -4.08
C CYS A 311 6.70 17.54 -4.08
N GLU A 312 6.79 18.17 -5.25
CA GLU A 312 6.66 19.63 -5.39
C GLU A 312 5.25 20.10 -5.07
N ARG A 313 4.21 19.36 -5.52
CA ARG A 313 2.82 19.66 -5.14
C ARG A 313 2.60 19.58 -3.64
N ILE A 314 3.16 18.56 -2.98
CA ILE A 314 3.14 18.46 -1.52
C ILE A 314 3.80 19.69 -0.92
N ARG A 315 5.05 19.99 -1.30
CA ARG A 315 5.79 21.15 -0.79
C ARG A 315 4.99 22.45 -0.95
N ASP A 316 4.41 22.67 -2.13
CA ASP A 316 3.56 23.83 -2.43
C ASP A 316 2.31 23.88 -1.56
N ALA A 317 1.61 22.75 -1.35
CA ALA A 317 0.44 22.69 -0.48
C ALA A 317 0.77 22.98 1.00
N ILE A 318 1.97 22.62 1.46
CA ILE A 318 2.44 22.94 2.81
C ILE A 318 2.73 24.44 2.94
N GLN A 319 3.46 25.05 2.00
CA GLN A 319 3.84 26.47 2.10
C GLN A 319 2.71 27.46 1.75
N SER A 320 1.72 27.06 0.95
CA SER A 320 0.74 28.00 0.36
C SER A 320 -0.35 28.47 1.32
N ALA A 321 -0.55 27.76 2.43
CA ALA A 321 -1.53 28.12 3.42
C ALA A 321 -0.96 27.93 4.84
N PRO A 322 -1.12 28.90 5.75
CA PRO A 322 -0.75 28.72 7.14
C PRO A 322 -1.49 27.54 7.79
N PHE A 323 -0.87 26.97 8.81
CA PHE A 323 -1.44 25.89 9.61
C PHE A 323 -2.27 26.52 10.73
N SER A 324 -3.55 26.18 10.79
CA SER A 324 -4.44 26.71 11.83
C SER A 324 -4.21 25.96 13.14
N THR A 325 -3.59 26.62 14.11
CA THR A 325 -3.29 26.05 15.43
C THR A 325 -3.94 26.87 16.54
N LYS A 326 -3.94 26.35 17.76
CA LYS A 326 -4.39 27.10 18.95
C LYS A 326 -3.55 28.35 19.25
N ALA A 327 -2.30 28.41 18.79
CA ALA A 327 -1.45 29.60 18.90
C ALA A 327 -1.73 30.63 17.78
N GLY A 328 -2.64 30.33 16.85
CA GLY A 328 -2.91 31.10 15.65
C GLY A 328 -2.37 30.44 14.38
N PRO A 329 -2.45 31.12 13.22
CA PRO A 329 -1.89 30.63 11.97
C PRO A 329 -0.36 30.59 12.03
N ILE A 330 0.25 29.47 11.64
CA ILE A 330 1.70 29.28 11.60
C ILE A 330 2.14 28.94 10.17
N ASP A 331 3.10 29.68 9.64
CA ASP A 331 3.72 29.35 8.35
C ASP A 331 4.69 28.18 8.53
N VAL A 332 4.49 27.14 7.72
CA VAL A 332 5.29 25.91 7.77
C VAL A 332 5.83 25.63 6.37
N THR A 333 7.08 25.20 6.28
CA THR A 333 7.67 24.70 5.04
C THR A 333 8.24 23.30 5.25
N VAL A 334 8.51 22.60 4.15
CA VAL A 334 9.06 21.25 4.17
C VAL A 334 10.20 21.14 3.18
N SER A 335 11.27 20.45 3.59
CA SER A 335 12.34 20.02 2.70
C SER A 335 12.17 18.55 2.37
N GLY A 336 12.55 18.14 1.16
CA GLY A 336 12.40 16.77 0.71
C GLY A 336 13.61 16.24 -0.05
N GLY A 337 13.93 14.97 0.17
CA GLY A 337 14.89 14.19 -0.60
C GLY A 337 14.18 13.07 -1.35
N LEU A 338 14.35 13.00 -2.67
CA LEU A 338 13.65 12.07 -3.55
C LEU A 338 14.64 11.17 -4.31
N LEU A 339 14.46 9.87 -4.22
CA LEU A 339 15.23 8.89 -4.97
C LEU A 339 14.33 8.11 -5.92
N GLU A 340 14.70 8.07 -7.21
CA GLU A 340 14.21 7.05 -8.12
C GLU A 340 15.09 5.80 -8.05
N CYS A 341 14.47 4.66 -7.73
CA CYS A 341 15.10 3.36 -7.74
C CYS A 341 14.82 2.69 -9.08
N LEU A 342 15.76 2.82 -10.02
CA LEU A 342 15.64 2.18 -11.33
C LEU A 342 15.60 0.66 -11.17
N SER A 343 14.74 0.01 -11.94
CA SER A 343 14.55 -1.44 -11.94
C SER A 343 15.85 -2.22 -12.13
N GLU A 344 16.79 -1.68 -12.90
CA GLU A 344 18.09 -2.29 -13.20
C GLU A 344 19.06 -2.21 -12.01
N ALA A 345 18.87 -1.24 -11.11
CA ALA A 345 19.68 -1.04 -9.92
C ALA A 345 19.14 -1.81 -8.70
N LEU A 346 17.83 -2.03 -8.60
CA LEU A 346 17.18 -2.78 -7.50
C LEU A 346 17.82 -4.15 -7.19
N PRO A 347 18.40 -4.90 -8.14
CA PRO A 347 19.12 -6.13 -7.83
C PRO A 347 20.35 -5.98 -6.94
N PHE A 348 20.96 -4.79 -6.92
CA PHE A 348 22.24 -4.51 -6.28
C PHE A 348 22.11 -3.64 -5.01
N PHE A 349 20.89 -3.21 -4.68
CA PHE A 349 20.63 -2.34 -3.55
C PHE A 349 19.47 -2.87 -2.70
N GLU A 350 19.62 -2.67 -1.40
CA GLU A 350 18.59 -2.94 -0.40
C GLU A 350 17.82 -1.66 -0.06
N LEU A 351 16.62 -1.83 0.49
CA LEU A 351 15.74 -0.72 0.87
C LEU A 351 16.43 0.30 1.78
N ASP A 352 17.21 -0.17 2.77
CA ASP A 352 17.89 0.71 3.72
C ASP A 352 18.91 1.63 3.03
N GLY A 353 19.61 1.14 2.00
CA GLY A 353 20.53 1.95 1.20
C GLY A 353 19.81 3.00 0.35
N ALA A 354 18.62 2.68 -0.15
CA ALA A 354 17.79 3.63 -0.87
C ALA A 354 17.24 4.75 0.05
N ILE A 355 16.85 4.40 1.27
CA ILE A 355 16.44 5.38 2.29
C ILE A 355 17.62 6.31 2.63
N GLN A 356 18.83 5.77 2.78
CA GLN A 356 20.03 6.57 3.06
C GLN A 356 20.34 7.59 1.96
N ILE A 357 20.23 7.22 0.68
CA ILE A 357 20.47 8.15 -0.43
C ILE A 357 19.37 9.23 -0.50
N ALA A 358 18.11 8.88 -0.19
CA ALA A 358 17.04 9.85 -0.08
C ALA A 358 17.30 10.83 1.08
N ASP A 359 17.88 10.37 2.19
CA ASP A 359 18.26 11.21 3.34
C ASP A 359 19.39 12.18 2.97
N GLU A 360 20.41 11.73 2.23
CA GLU A 360 21.45 12.61 1.69
C GLU A 360 20.87 13.72 0.79
N CYS A 361 19.88 13.38 -0.05
CA CYS A 361 19.17 14.38 -0.84
C CYS A 361 18.43 15.39 0.05
N LEU A 362 17.75 14.91 1.09
CA LEU A 362 17.04 15.76 2.06
C LEU A 362 18.01 16.69 2.79
N TYR A 363 19.17 16.18 3.21
CA TYR A 363 20.24 16.97 3.80
C TYR A 363 20.68 18.11 2.87
N HIS A 364 20.93 17.81 1.59
CA HIS A 364 21.27 18.84 0.60
C HIS A 364 20.13 19.84 0.35
N ALA A 365 18.87 19.42 0.47
CA ALA A 365 17.73 20.34 0.39
C ALA A 365 17.77 21.35 1.55
N LYS A 366 18.03 20.87 2.77
CA LYS A 366 18.17 21.70 3.97
C LYS A 366 19.35 22.67 3.87
N GLU A 367 20.53 22.20 3.45
CA GLU A 367 21.73 23.04 3.28
C GLU A 367 21.56 24.08 2.19
N SER A 368 20.84 23.75 1.12
CA SER A 368 20.63 24.68 -0.01
C SER A 368 19.62 25.80 0.32
N GLY A 369 19.14 25.89 1.57
CA GLY A 369 18.23 26.95 2.01
C GLY A 369 16.80 26.48 2.31
N ARG A 370 16.57 25.17 2.48
CA ARG A 370 15.27 24.58 2.85
C ARG A 370 14.15 24.84 1.83
N ASN A 371 12.91 24.45 2.16
CA ASN A 371 11.71 24.58 1.36
C ASN A 371 11.94 24.19 -0.12
N ARG A 372 12.45 22.98 -0.34
CA ARG A 372 12.73 22.47 -1.68
C ARG A 372 12.82 20.95 -1.71
N ILE A 373 12.65 20.40 -2.91
CA ILE A 373 12.93 19.00 -3.18
C ILE A 373 14.30 18.89 -3.87
N LYS A 374 15.14 18.00 -3.35
CA LYS A 374 16.34 17.53 -4.05
C LYS A 374 16.12 16.09 -4.46
N CYS A 375 16.54 15.76 -5.67
CA CYS A 375 16.31 14.43 -6.20
C CYS A 375 17.53 13.85 -6.89
N THR A 376 17.60 12.52 -6.90
CA THR A 376 18.61 11.75 -7.63
C THR A 376 18.00 10.45 -8.14
N THR A 377 18.77 9.76 -8.98
CA THR A 377 18.41 8.44 -9.51
C THR A 377 19.49 7.44 -9.13
N LEU A 378 19.07 6.30 -8.61
CA LEU A 378 19.94 5.17 -8.37
C LEU A 378 20.32 4.53 -9.70
N THR A 379 21.60 4.60 -10.07
CA THR A 379 22.13 3.93 -11.28
C THR A 379 23.13 2.85 -10.87
N ASN A 380 23.41 1.89 -11.76
CA ASN A 380 24.35 0.79 -11.54
C ASN A 380 25.82 1.21 -11.22
N HIS A 381 26.08 2.52 -11.15
CA HIS A 381 27.38 3.13 -10.91
C HIS A 381 27.32 4.13 -9.77
N VAL A 382 26.91 3.69 -8.57
CA VAL A 382 27.33 4.36 -7.34
C VAL A 382 28.55 3.59 -6.85
N PRO A 383 29.78 4.18 -6.87
CA PRO A 383 30.91 3.56 -6.20
C PRO A 383 30.59 3.54 -4.70
N LEU A 384 30.62 2.35 -4.09
CA LEU A 384 30.62 2.16 -2.65
C LEU A 384 31.79 2.90 -1.98
#